data_AF-A0A3C0S6C6-F1
#
_entry.id   AF-A0A3C0S6C6-F1
#
_cell.length_a   1.000
_cell.length_b   1.000
_cell.length_c   1.000
_cell.angle_alpha   90.00
_cell.angle_beta   90.00
_cell.angle_gamma   90.00
#
_symmetry.space_group_name_H-M   'P 1'
#
loop_
_entity.id
_entity.type
_entity.pdbx_description
1 polymer ?
#
loop_
_entity_poly.entity_id
_entity_poly.type
_entity_poly.pdbx_seq_one_letter_code
_entity_poly.pdbx_strand_id
1 'polypeptide(L)'
;IAIKTLFNGNREDAKKQLLVLWNENKKDIEQRALIAYFMGLIYKYEKDTKSQIYYLSISASADIEMANRDNASFHDLALTYYDQQDFDRAFQFIEKAIDDAMLCKVRYRIIEGTSSYPIINAAYQQKISSQNRQLVGLVIIVSILLIGVIIGLVIIYRQVQHLRRIRSELSATNQQLRSLNDEINQTNLKLSESNHIKEEYIAQFFDMCSSYIDKMEDIRKALLKKATNQQWDALREQLKSTQMEEREVQQLYVNFDRIFLNLYPTFVDEFNALLQEDEKIYPKKTELLNTELRIFALIRLGIDDSVKIASFLRYSLRTVYNYRTKVRNKAAGNRDAFEAAVCQIAVIDRA
;
A
#
# COMPACT_ATOMS: atom_id res chain seq x y z
N ILE A 1 -52.33 82.08 7.10
CA ILE A 1 -53.40 81.77 8.09
C ILE A 1 -53.19 80.37 8.65
N ALA A 2 -53.15 79.32 7.83
CA ALA A 2 -52.90 77.93 8.26
C ALA A 2 -51.67 77.71 9.16
N ILE A 3 -50.54 78.33 8.84
CA ILE A 3 -49.32 78.26 9.67
C ILE A 3 -49.54 78.86 11.07
N LYS A 4 -50.26 79.98 11.16
CA LYS A 4 -50.60 80.61 12.44
C LYS A 4 -51.55 79.72 13.27
N THR A 5 -52.49 79.05 12.62
CA THR A 5 -53.39 78.05 13.23
C THR A 5 -52.59 76.87 13.79
N LEU A 6 -51.57 76.41 13.06
CA LEU A 6 -50.67 75.33 13.49
C LEU A 6 -49.89 75.71 14.77
N PHE A 7 -49.28 76.90 14.79
CA PHE A 7 -48.53 77.37 15.96
C PHE A 7 -49.40 77.76 17.16
N ASN A 8 -50.70 78.01 16.94
CA ASN A 8 -51.69 78.20 18.01
C ASN A 8 -52.20 76.86 18.60
N GLY A 9 -51.71 75.71 18.12
CA GLY A 9 -52.03 74.39 18.65
C GLY A 9 -53.27 73.71 18.06
N ASN A 10 -54.01 74.38 17.16
CA ASN A 10 -55.19 73.78 16.51
C ASN A 10 -54.80 73.01 15.24
N ARG A 11 -54.17 71.84 15.45
CA ARG A 11 -53.51 71.05 14.40
C ARG A 11 -54.47 70.45 13.37
N GLU A 12 -55.65 70.01 13.81
CA GLU A 12 -56.67 69.44 12.92
C GLU A 12 -57.20 70.48 11.92
N ASP A 13 -57.44 71.71 12.39
CA ASP A 13 -57.88 72.81 11.54
C ASP A 13 -56.75 73.28 10.61
N ALA A 14 -55.51 73.35 11.12
CA ALA A 14 -54.34 73.65 10.30
C ALA A 14 -54.14 72.62 9.18
N LYS A 15 -54.30 71.32 9.47
CA LYS A 15 -54.20 70.23 8.49
C LYS A 15 -55.27 70.35 7.40
N LYS A 16 -56.52 70.63 7.76
CA LYS A 16 -57.60 70.86 6.79
C LYS A 16 -57.29 72.04 5.87
N GLN A 17 -56.82 73.16 6.43
CA GLN A 17 -56.43 74.33 5.65
C GLN A 17 -55.24 74.04 4.73
N LEU A 18 -54.22 73.31 5.21
CA LEU A 18 -53.05 72.92 4.41
C LEU A 18 -53.42 71.92 3.29
N LEU A 19 -54.38 71.02 3.51
CA LEU A 19 -54.87 70.08 2.48
C LEU A 19 -55.63 70.80 1.36
N VAL A 20 -56.38 71.85 1.68
CA VAL A 20 -57.02 72.70 0.65
C VAL A 20 -55.93 73.40 -0.18
N LEU A 21 -54.97 74.05 0.49
CA LEU A 21 -53.85 74.73 -0.17
C LEU A 21 -52.99 73.78 -1.01
N TRP A 22 -52.81 72.54 -0.55
CA TRP A 22 -52.09 71.50 -1.27
C TRP A 22 -52.75 71.16 -2.63
N ASN A 23 -54.08 71.13 -2.66
CA ASN A 23 -54.83 70.83 -3.88
C ASN A 23 -54.90 72.03 -4.85
N GLU A 24 -54.87 73.26 -4.33
CA GLU A 24 -54.90 74.49 -5.12
C GLU A 24 -53.53 74.78 -5.77
N ASN A 25 -52.43 74.53 -5.06
CA ASN A 25 -51.08 74.91 -5.47
C ASN A 25 -50.29 73.77 -6.15
N LYS A 26 -50.92 73.06 -7.09
CA LYS A 26 -50.29 71.89 -7.76
C LYS A 26 -49.08 72.24 -8.63
N LYS A 27 -49.01 73.48 -9.15
CA LYS A 27 -47.97 73.92 -10.10
C LYS A 27 -46.92 74.86 -9.48
N ASP A 28 -47.15 75.34 -8.26
CA ASP A 28 -46.24 76.24 -7.56
C ASP A 28 -45.32 75.43 -6.65
N ILE A 29 -44.07 75.23 -7.08
CA ILE A 29 -43.09 74.38 -6.38
C ILE A 29 -42.75 74.96 -5.01
N GLU A 30 -42.64 76.28 -4.89
CA GLU A 30 -42.28 76.98 -3.65
C GLU A 30 -43.39 76.85 -2.60
N GLN A 31 -44.63 77.15 -2.99
CA GLN A 31 -45.76 77.01 -2.08
C GLN A 31 -45.97 75.54 -1.69
N ARG A 32 -45.76 74.62 -2.63
CA ARG A 32 -45.90 73.19 -2.38
C ARG A 32 -44.81 72.64 -1.46
N ALA A 33 -43.57 73.11 -1.56
CA ALA A 33 -42.50 72.78 -0.63
C ALA A 33 -42.87 73.20 0.80
N LEU A 34 -43.31 74.45 0.96
CA LEU A 34 -43.70 74.99 2.26
C LEU A 34 -44.89 74.22 2.88
N ILE A 35 -45.93 73.93 2.09
CA ILE A 35 -47.08 73.14 2.54
C ILE A 35 -46.63 71.73 2.94
N ALA A 36 -45.78 71.09 2.13
CA ALA A 36 -45.25 69.76 2.41
C ALA A 36 -44.46 69.73 3.73
N TYR A 37 -43.61 70.74 3.98
CA TYR A 37 -42.87 70.85 5.24
C TYR A 37 -43.81 70.86 6.45
N PHE A 38 -44.82 71.74 6.45
CA PHE A 38 -45.77 71.83 7.57
C PHE A 38 -46.67 70.60 7.70
N MET A 39 -47.05 69.95 6.59
CA MET A 39 -47.72 68.64 6.63
C MET A 39 -46.83 67.59 7.28
N GLY A 40 -45.54 67.56 6.95
CA GLY A 40 -44.54 66.68 7.57
C GLY A 40 -44.45 66.89 9.08
N LEU A 41 -44.43 68.15 9.55
CA LEU A 41 -44.44 68.46 10.98
C LEU A 41 -45.73 68.01 11.68
N ILE A 42 -46.90 68.19 11.05
CA ILE A 42 -48.17 67.69 11.60
C ILE A 42 -48.12 66.18 11.76
N TYR A 43 -47.68 65.45 10.73
CA TYR A 43 -47.57 63.99 10.79
C TYR A 43 -46.52 63.49 11.78
N LYS A 44 -45.44 64.26 12.03
CA LYS A 44 -44.48 64.02 13.13
C LYS A 44 -45.19 64.00 14.48
N TYR A 45 -46.08 64.95 14.74
CA TYR A 45 -46.86 64.99 15.99
C TYR A 45 -47.92 63.88 16.07
N GLU A 46 -48.53 63.50 14.94
CA GLU A 46 -49.47 62.38 14.85
C GLU A 46 -48.79 61.01 14.95
N LYS A 47 -47.45 60.96 14.99
CA LYS A 47 -46.63 59.74 14.94
C LYS A 47 -46.87 58.88 13.69
N ASP A 48 -47.37 59.48 12.60
CA ASP A 48 -47.45 58.83 11.30
C ASP A 48 -46.13 59.05 10.55
N THR A 49 -45.15 58.20 10.84
CA THR A 49 -43.80 58.32 10.29
C THR A 49 -43.78 58.14 8.77
N LYS A 50 -44.69 57.36 8.19
CA LYS A 50 -44.74 57.15 6.73
C LYS A 50 -45.16 58.43 6.02
N SER A 51 -46.24 59.06 6.49
CA SER A 51 -46.71 60.33 5.96
C SER A 51 -45.70 61.45 6.24
N GLN A 52 -45.10 61.47 7.43
CA GLN A 52 -44.02 62.41 7.76
C GLN A 52 -42.87 62.33 6.75
N ILE A 53 -42.30 61.13 6.53
CA ILE A 53 -41.21 60.93 5.56
C ILE A 53 -41.65 61.36 4.17
N TYR A 54 -42.86 60.98 3.73
CA TYR A 54 -43.38 61.33 2.41
C TYR A 54 -43.42 62.86 2.19
N TYR A 55 -44.07 63.59 3.09
CA TYR A 55 -44.21 65.04 2.95
C TYR A 55 -42.87 65.77 3.13
N LEU A 56 -42.02 65.35 4.07
CA LEU A 56 -40.68 65.91 4.22
C LEU A 56 -39.79 65.63 2.99
N SER A 57 -39.94 64.46 2.34
CA SER A 57 -39.18 64.12 1.13
C SER A 57 -39.59 64.98 -0.06
N ILE A 58 -40.89 65.28 -0.18
CA ILE A 58 -41.38 66.21 -1.22
C ILE A 58 -40.81 67.61 -0.98
N SER A 59 -40.84 68.08 0.28
CA SER A 59 -40.26 69.36 0.66
C SER A 59 -38.76 69.43 0.34
N ALA A 60 -38.00 68.42 0.77
CA ALA A 60 -36.56 68.33 0.51
C ALA A 60 -36.22 68.24 -0.99
N SER A 61 -37.04 67.55 -1.79
CA SER A 61 -36.83 67.44 -3.24
C SER A 61 -37.07 68.78 -3.94
N ALA A 62 -38.11 69.50 -3.53
CA ALA A 62 -38.40 70.84 -4.05
C ALA A 62 -37.32 71.86 -3.63
N ASP A 63 -36.79 71.74 -2.40
CA ASP A 63 -35.64 72.53 -1.93
C ASP A 63 -34.40 72.31 -2.83
N ILE A 64 -34.12 71.07 -3.24
CA ILE A 64 -33.05 70.77 -4.22
C ILE A 64 -33.37 71.40 -5.59
N GLU A 65 -34.58 71.21 -6.12
CA GLU A 65 -34.98 71.65 -7.45
C GLU A 65 -34.92 73.17 -7.60
N MET A 66 -35.34 73.90 -6.56
CA MET A 66 -35.31 75.35 -6.52
C MET A 66 -33.94 75.94 -6.12
N ALA A 67 -32.96 75.09 -5.83
CA ALA A 67 -31.72 75.49 -5.15
C ALA A 67 -31.96 76.30 -3.86
N ASN A 68 -33.11 76.07 -3.20
CA ASN A 68 -33.46 76.68 -1.94
C ASN A 68 -32.80 75.89 -0.81
N ARG A 69 -31.84 76.50 -0.12
CA ARG A 69 -31.03 75.83 0.90
C ARG A 69 -31.64 76.01 2.29
N ASP A 70 -32.97 75.96 2.35
CA ASP A 70 -33.71 76.13 3.59
C ASP A 70 -33.55 74.90 4.50
N ASN A 71 -33.44 73.70 3.91
CA ASN A 71 -32.92 72.43 4.46
C ASN A 71 -33.51 71.91 5.77
N ALA A 72 -34.55 72.55 6.31
CA ALA A 72 -35.27 72.07 7.50
C ALA A 72 -35.81 70.64 7.26
N SER A 73 -36.30 70.40 6.03
CA SER A 73 -36.74 69.09 5.56
C SER A 73 -35.66 68.01 5.70
N PHE A 74 -34.41 68.30 5.34
CA PHE A 74 -33.29 67.34 5.48
C PHE A 74 -32.94 67.06 6.92
N HIS A 75 -32.94 68.08 7.78
CA HIS A 75 -32.71 67.89 9.21
C HIS A 75 -33.79 67.01 9.85
N ASP A 76 -35.07 67.29 9.59
CA ASP A 76 -36.18 66.50 10.11
C ASP A 76 -36.19 65.06 9.54
N LEU A 77 -35.80 64.86 8.26
CA LEU A 77 -35.59 63.52 7.70
C LEU A 77 -34.45 62.78 8.41
N ALA A 78 -33.32 63.46 8.68
CA ALA A 78 -32.20 62.86 9.37
C ALA A 78 -32.58 62.37 10.78
N LEU A 79 -33.31 63.19 11.55
CA LEU A 79 -33.85 62.79 12.86
C LEU A 79 -34.85 61.64 12.75
N THR A 80 -35.73 61.68 11.74
CA THR A 80 -36.72 60.62 11.53
C THR A 80 -36.06 59.27 11.22
N TYR A 81 -35.02 59.26 10.38
CA TYR A 81 -34.25 58.05 10.08
C TYR A 81 -33.39 57.61 11.27
N TYR A 82 -32.87 58.55 12.06
CA TYR A 82 -32.16 58.24 13.31
C TYR A 82 -33.08 57.51 14.31
N ASP A 83 -34.31 57.99 14.50
CA ASP A 83 -35.31 57.37 15.37
C ASP A 83 -35.71 55.97 14.86
N GLN A 84 -35.68 55.75 13.54
CA GLN A 84 -35.88 54.44 12.90
C GLN A 84 -34.64 53.52 12.95
N GLN A 85 -33.53 53.97 13.55
CA GLN A 85 -32.23 53.28 13.56
C GLN A 85 -31.64 53.03 12.16
N ASP A 86 -32.11 53.75 11.14
CA ASP A 86 -31.53 53.78 9.80
C ASP A 86 -30.39 54.81 9.78
N PHE A 87 -29.30 54.47 10.47
CA PHE A 87 -28.16 55.38 10.68
C PHE A 87 -27.46 55.80 9.38
N ASP A 88 -27.57 55.00 8.31
CA ASP A 88 -26.97 55.33 7.01
C ASP A 88 -27.69 56.53 6.39
N ARG A 89 -29.03 56.46 6.31
CA ARG A 89 -29.83 57.55 5.79
C ARG A 89 -29.83 58.76 6.71
N ALA A 90 -29.89 58.53 8.02
CA ALA A 90 -29.78 59.60 9.01
C ALA A 90 -28.49 60.41 8.80
N PHE A 91 -27.35 59.72 8.65
CA PHE A 91 -26.05 60.36 8.41
C PHE A 91 -26.01 61.12 7.08
N GLN A 92 -26.50 60.51 6.00
CA GLN A 92 -26.55 61.16 4.68
C GLN A 92 -27.38 62.46 4.69
N PHE A 93 -28.55 62.45 5.33
CA PHE A 93 -29.42 63.61 5.37
C PHE A 93 -28.89 64.73 6.27
N ILE A 94 -28.28 64.41 7.42
CA ILE A 94 -27.70 65.44 8.29
C ILE A 94 -26.43 66.06 7.70
N GLU A 95 -25.59 65.26 7.04
CA GLU A 95 -24.40 65.73 6.32
C GLU A 95 -24.80 66.72 5.23
N LYS A 96 -25.79 66.33 4.40
CA LYS A 96 -26.34 67.19 3.35
C LYS A 96 -26.92 68.50 3.90
N ALA A 97 -27.68 68.44 5.00
CA ALA A 97 -28.26 69.61 5.64
C ALA A 97 -27.20 70.61 6.12
N ILE A 98 -26.09 70.10 6.68
CA ILE A 98 -24.99 70.91 7.21
C ILE A 98 -24.15 71.51 6.08
N ASP A 99 -23.81 70.73 5.07
CA ASP A 99 -23.04 71.20 3.91
C ASP A 99 -23.73 72.39 3.22
N ASP A 100 -25.03 72.26 2.96
CA ASP A 100 -25.79 73.32 2.31
C ASP A 100 -25.99 74.55 3.23
N ALA A 101 -26.10 74.35 4.56
CA ALA A 101 -26.17 75.45 5.53
C ALA A 101 -24.84 76.24 5.64
N MET A 102 -23.70 75.54 5.56
CA MET A 102 -22.37 76.17 5.52
C MET A 102 -22.19 77.04 4.28
N LEU A 103 -22.64 76.56 3.11
CA LEU A 103 -22.52 77.30 1.85
C LEU A 103 -23.36 78.59 1.83
N CYS A 104 -24.47 78.65 2.56
CA CYS A 104 -25.35 79.83 2.63
C CYS A 104 -25.06 80.78 3.81
N LYS A 105 -24.10 80.46 4.69
CA LYS A 105 -23.74 81.27 5.88
C LYS A 105 -24.92 81.55 6.83
N VAL A 106 -25.92 80.67 6.88
CA VAL A 106 -27.11 80.82 7.75
C VAL A 106 -26.77 80.34 9.16
N ARG A 107 -26.28 81.24 10.02
CA ARG A 107 -25.77 80.91 11.37
C ARG A 107 -26.73 80.07 12.23
N TYR A 108 -28.03 80.35 12.20
CA TYR A 108 -29.01 79.63 13.04
C TYR A 108 -29.11 78.13 12.68
N ARG A 109 -29.11 77.80 11.38
CA ARG A 109 -29.21 76.40 10.92
C ARG A 109 -27.93 75.61 11.05
N ILE A 110 -26.79 76.30 10.98
CA ILE A 110 -25.51 75.70 11.33
C ILE A 110 -25.55 75.23 12.79
N ILE A 111 -26.08 76.03 13.72
CA ILE A 111 -26.19 75.66 15.14
C ILE A 111 -27.11 74.44 15.34
N GLU A 112 -28.27 74.41 14.68
CA GLU A 112 -29.22 73.30 14.77
C GLU A 112 -28.63 71.99 14.20
N GLY A 113 -28.05 72.03 13.00
CA GLY A 113 -27.35 70.89 12.40
C GLY A 113 -26.16 70.40 13.24
N THR A 114 -25.35 71.32 13.77
CA THR A 114 -24.19 71.00 14.62
C THR A 114 -24.60 70.38 15.97
N SER A 115 -25.83 70.59 16.44
CA SER A 115 -26.35 69.95 17.65
C SER A 115 -26.72 68.48 17.44
N SER A 116 -27.30 68.12 16.29
CA SER A 116 -27.77 66.74 16.00
C SER A 116 -26.69 65.85 15.39
N TYR A 117 -25.77 66.43 14.61
CA TYR A 117 -24.73 65.69 13.89
C TYR A 117 -23.82 64.82 14.76
N PRO A 118 -23.30 65.27 15.92
CA PRO A 118 -22.41 64.44 16.75
C PRO A 118 -23.07 63.11 17.17
N ILE A 119 -24.37 63.14 17.46
CA ILE A 119 -25.12 61.96 17.89
C ILE A 119 -25.35 60.99 16.72
N ILE A 120 -25.78 61.52 15.56
CA ILE A 120 -26.00 60.72 14.35
C ILE A 120 -24.69 60.10 13.85
N ASN A 121 -23.62 60.89 13.80
CA ASN A 121 -22.29 60.42 13.41
C ASN A 121 -21.77 59.36 14.39
N ALA A 122 -21.92 59.55 15.71
CA ALA A 122 -21.51 58.54 16.69
C ALA A 122 -22.25 57.20 16.49
N ALA A 123 -23.56 57.23 16.23
CA ALA A 123 -24.34 56.02 15.96
C ALA A 123 -23.93 55.33 14.65
N TYR A 124 -23.68 56.11 13.58
CA TYR A 124 -23.18 55.61 12.31
C TYR A 124 -21.79 54.94 12.45
N GLN A 125 -20.87 55.61 13.15
CA GLN A 125 -19.53 55.06 13.44
C GLN A 125 -19.59 53.81 14.33
N GLN A 126 -20.51 53.78 15.30
CA GLN A 126 -20.73 52.59 16.12
C GLN A 126 -21.22 51.41 15.28
N LYS A 127 -22.14 51.64 14.33
CA LYS A 127 -22.60 50.61 13.38
C LYS A 127 -21.42 50.06 12.55
N ILE A 128 -20.63 50.94 11.94
CA ILE A 128 -19.47 50.56 11.13
C ILE A 128 -18.46 49.76 11.97
N SER A 129 -18.11 50.25 13.16
CA SER A 129 -17.14 49.57 14.01
C SER A 129 -17.61 48.20 14.50
N SER A 130 -18.91 48.04 14.76
CA SER A 130 -19.53 46.75 15.07
C SER A 130 -19.44 45.77 13.90
N GLN A 131 -19.81 46.22 12.68
CA GLN A 131 -19.70 45.42 11.46
C GLN A 131 -18.25 45.01 11.17
N ASN A 132 -17.31 45.94 11.28
CA ASN A 132 -15.89 45.65 11.12
C ASN A 132 -15.39 44.63 12.15
N ARG A 133 -15.84 44.72 13.40
CA ARG A 133 -15.47 43.74 14.44
C ARG A 133 -16.01 42.34 14.11
N GLN A 134 -17.23 42.24 13.60
CA GLN A 134 -17.81 40.97 13.15
C GLN A 134 -17.03 40.38 11.96
N LEU A 135 -16.69 41.20 10.97
CA LEU A 135 -15.89 40.79 9.81
C LEU A 135 -14.50 40.30 10.22
N VAL A 136 -13.81 41.04 11.10
CA VAL A 136 -12.51 40.63 11.64
C VAL A 136 -12.62 39.30 12.39
N GLY A 137 -13.67 39.11 13.19
CA GLY A 137 -13.94 37.84 13.87
C GLY A 137 -14.11 36.67 12.89
N LEU A 138 -14.87 36.85 11.81
CA LEU A 138 -15.03 35.84 10.76
C LEU A 138 -13.71 35.51 10.06
N VAL A 139 -12.90 36.52 9.73
CA VAL A 139 -11.58 36.33 9.11
C VAL A 139 -10.66 35.51 10.01
N ILE A 140 -10.65 35.76 11.31
CA ILE A 140 -9.88 34.98 12.29
C ILE A 140 -10.33 33.51 12.29
N ILE A 141 -11.63 33.26 12.37
CA ILE A 141 -12.19 31.90 12.37
C ILE A 141 -11.81 31.16 11.08
N VAL A 142 -12.01 31.77 9.92
CA VAL A 142 -11.65 31.18 8.62
C VAL A 142 -10.14 30.91 8.53
N SER A 143 -9.31 31.79 9.05
CA SER A 143 -7.85 31.61 9.07
C SER A 143 -7.45 30.41 9.94
N ILE A 144 -8.07 30.24 11.11
CA ILE A 144 -7.84 29.08 11.99
C ILE A 144 -8.27 27.79 11.30
N LEU A 145 -9.44 27.79 10.66
CA LEU A 145 -9.93 26.62 9.91
C LEU A 145 -8.98 26.23 8.77
N LEU A 146 -8.46 27.22 8.02
CA LEU A 146 -7.50 26.99 6.94
C LEU A 146 -6.21 26.34 7.46
N ILE A 147 -5.67 26.82 8.58
CA ILE A 147 -4.50 26.22 9.23
C ILE A 147 -4.80 24.77 9.63
N GLY A 148 -5.99 24.50 10.19
CA GLY A 148 -6.42 23.15 10.53
C GLY A 148 -6.45 22.21 9.32
N VAL A 149 -6.97 22.66 8.18
CA VAL A 149 -6.97 21.91 6.93
C VAL A 149 -5.54 21.60 6.47
N ILE A 150 -4.64 22.58 6.50
CA ILE A 150 -3.23 22.40 6.12
C ILE A 150 -2.55 21.35 7.01
N ILE A 151 -2.75 21.42 8.34
CA ILE A 151 -2.20 20.45 9.28
C ILE A 151 -2.76 19.04 8.97
N GLY A 152 -4.06 18.92 8.73
CA GLY A 152 -4.69 17.66 8.35
C GLY A 152 -4.10 17.05 7.08
N LEU A 153 -3.88 17.86 6.04
CA LEU A 153 -3.24 17.41 4.79
C LEU A 153 -1.81 16.94 5.02
N VAL A 154 -1.02 17.64 5.83
CA VAL A 154 0.36 17.23 6.18
C VAL A 154 0.37 15.90 6.92
N ILE A 155 -0.56 15.68 7.85
CA ILE A 155 -0.67 14.41 8.58
C ILE A 155 -1.03 13.27 7.62
N ILE A 156 -2.06 13.46 6.78
CA ILE A 156 -2.49 12.46 5.78
C ILE A 156 -1.33 12.11 4.85
N TYR A 157 -0.61 13.12 4.35
CA TYR A 157 0.53 12.91 3.46
C TYR A 157 1.62 12.06 4.12
N ARG A 158 1.99 12.38 5.38
CA ARG A 158 2.98 11.59 6.14
C ARG A 158 2.50 10.15 6.39
N GLN A 159 1.24 9.95 6.74
CA GLN A 159 0.67 8.62 6.96
C GLN A 159 0.69 7.78 5.68
N VAL A 160 0.34 8.36 4.52
CA VAL A 160 0.37 7.66 3.24
C VAL A 160 1.79 7.25 2.86
N GLN A 161 2.78 8.14 3.06
CA GLN A 161 4.18 7.80 2.81
C GLN A 161 4.68 6.67 3.71
N HIS A 162 4.34 6.71 5.00
CA HIS A 162 4.68 5.65 5.95
C HIS A 162 4.06 4.31 5.56
N LEU A 163 2.76 4.31 5.20
CA LEU A 163 2.05 3.10 4.78
C LEU A 163 2.62 2.49 3.50
N ARG A 164 3.07 3.34 2.55
CA ARG A 164 3.73 2.87 1.32
C ARG A 164 5.04 2.13 1.63
N ARG A 165 5.85 2.63 2.57
CA ARG A 165 7.09 1.97 3.00
C ARG A 165 6.82 0.60 3.62
N ILE A 166 5.91 0.54 4.59
CA ILE A 166 5.53 -0.73 5.24
C ILE A 166 5.01 -1.74 4.22
N ARG A 167 4.16 -1.33 3.28
CA ARG A 167 3.66 -2.23 2.22
C ARG A 167 4.79 -2.76 1.33
N SER A 168 5.76 -1.91 0.99
CA SER A 168 6.91 -2.32 0.19
C SER A 168 7.77 -3.35 0.93
N GLU A 169 8.07 -3.10 2.21
CA GLU A 169 8.83 -4.02 3.06
C GLU A 169 8.08 -5.34 3.24
N LEU A 170 6.77 -5.30 3.53
CA LEU A 170 5.94 -6.50 3.66
C LEU A 170 5.90 -7.31 2.36
N SER A 171 5.83 -6.65 1.22
CA SER A 171 5.88 -7.32 -0.09
C SER A 171 7.22 -8.02 -0.32
N ALA A 172 8.33 -7.36 0.01
CA ALA A 172 9.66 -7.93 -0.11
C ALA A 172 9.83 -9.15 0.81
N THR A 173 9.42 -9.04 2.07
CA THR A 173 9.48 -10.15 3.04
C THR A 173 8.59 -11.32 2.60
N ASN A 174 7.38 -11.07 2.10
CA ASN A 174 6.52 -12.13 1.57
C ASN A 174 7.14 -12.83 0.35
N GLN A 175 7.84 -12.10 -0.51
CA GLN A 175 8.53 -12.69 -1.65
C GLN A 175 9.68 -13.59 -1.19
N GLN A 176 10.46 -13.17 -0.19
CA GLN A 176 11.51 -13.99 0.43
C GLN A 176 10.94 -15.24 1.10
N LEU A 177 9.80 -15.12 1.77
CA LEU A 177 9.14 -16.26 2.41
C LEU A 177 8.67 -17.29 1.37
N ARG A 178 8.14 -16.82 0.23
CA ARG A 178 7.75 -17.70 -0.88
C ARG A 178 8.96 -18.42 -1.47
N SER A 179 10.05 -17.71 -1.77
CA SER A 179 11.25 -18.36 -2.32
C SER A 179 11.83 -19.40 -1.37
N LEU A 180 11.85 -19.13 -0.06
CA LEU A 180 12.34 -20.08 0.93
C LEU A 180 11.42 -21.31 1.04
N ASN A 181 10.10 -21.12 0.95
CA ASN A 181 9.15 -22.23 0.95
C ASN A 181 9.31 -23.11 -0.30
N ASP A 182 9.49 -22.49 -1.46
CA ASP A 182 9.77 -23.22 -2.71
C ASP A 182 11.07 -24.03 -2.62
N GLU A 183 12.14 -23.46 -2.04
CA GLU A 183 13.42 -24.14 -1.82
C GLU A 183 13.27 -25.34 -0.85
N ILE A 184 12.51 -25.16 0.24
CA ILE A 184 12.21 -26.25 1.19
C ILE A 184 11.44 -27.37 0.49
N ASN A 185 10.42 -27.03 -0.32
CA ASN A 185 9.64 -28.03 -1.04
C ASN A 185 10.50 -28.80 -2.04
N GLN A 186 11.36 -28.12 -2.80
CA GLN A 186 12.30 -28.78 -3.70
C GLN A 186 13.25 -29.71 -2.96
N THR A 187 13.80 -29.26 -1.84
CA THR A 187 14.70 -30.08 -1.00
C THR A 187 13.96 -31.30 -0.43
N ASN A 188 12.72 -31.13 0.01
CA ASN A 188 11.89 -32.24 0.50
C ASN A 188 11.59 -33.25 -0.60
N LEU A 189 11.30 -32.80 -1.83
CA LEU A 189 11.10 -33.70 -2.98
C LEU A 189 12.36 -34.51 -3.27
N LYS A 190 13.53 -33.86 -3.36
CA LYS A 190 14.81 -34.55 -3.55
C LYS A 190 15.11 -35.55 -2.43
N LEU A 191 14.84 -35.18 -1.19
CA LEU A 191 15.04 -36.06 -0.04
C LEU A 191 14.08 -37.26 -0.08
N SER A 192 12.82 -37.02 -0.45
CA SER A 192 11.82 -38.08 -0.62
C SER A 192 12.21 -39.06 -1.72
N GLU A 193 12.70 -38.57 -2.86
CA GLU A 193 13.20 -39.42 -3.95
C GLU A 193 14.42 -40.23 -3.50
N SER A 194 15.39 -39.60 -2.84
CA SER A 194 16.55 -40.30 -2.27
C SER A 194 16.14 -41.39 -1.28
N ASN A 195 15.13 -41.14 -0.45
CA ASN A 195 14.61 -42.13 0.48
C ASN A 195 13.90 -43.28 -0.24
N HIS A 196 13.06 -42.99 -1.23
CA HIS A 196 12.39 -44.04 -2.02
C HIS A 196 13.41 -44.96 -2.69
N ILE A 197 14.49 -44.39 -3.25
CA ILE A 197 15.58 -45.17 -3.83
C ILE A 197 16.22 -46.09 -2.78
N LYS A 198 16.55 -45.55 -1.58
CA LYS A 198 17.11 -46.37 -0.49
C LYS A 198 16.17 -47.48 -0.04
N GLU A 199 14.88 -47.20 0.08
CA GLU A 199 13.86 -48.20 0.44
C GLU A 199 13.79 -49.34 -0.59
N GLU A 200 13.84 -49.02 -1.89
CA GLU A 200 13.86 -50.01 -2.96
C GLU A 200 15.09 -50.93 -2.84
N TYR A 201 16.27 -50.38 -2.55
CA TYR A 201 17.48 -51.19 -2.36
C TYR A 201 17.43 -52.06 -1.10
N ILE A 202 16.85 -51.56 -0.01
CA ILE A 202 16.64 -52.34 1.21
C ILE A 202 15.71 -53.52 0.89
N ALA A 203 14.63 -53.30 0.14
CA ALA A 203 13.74 -54.36 -0.30
C ALA A 203 14.48 -55.40 -1.17
N GLN A 204 15.23 -54.97 -2.20
CA GLN A 204 16.03 -55.86 -3.03
C GLN A 204 17.06 -56.67 -2.23
N PHE A 205 17.66 -56.08 -1.20
CA PHE A 205 18.58 -56.78 -0.30
C PHE A 205 17.88 -57.89 0.49
N PHE A 206 16.70 -57.62 1.06
CA PHE A 206 15.94 -58.63 1.79
C PHE A 206 15.41 -59.73 0.86
N ASP A 207 15.00 -59.40 -0.37
CA ASP A 207 14.60 -60.39 -1.38
C ASP A 207 15.76 -61.34 -1.72
N MET A 208 16.97 -60.80 -1.86
CA MET A 208 18.17 -61.61 -2.09
C MET A 208 18.48 -62.52 -0.90
N CYS A 209 18.36 -62.01 0.34
CA CYS A 209 18.49 -62.83 1.55
C CYS A 209 17.46 -63.96 1.58
N SER A 210 16.19 -63.68 1.26
CA SER A 210 15.13 -64.69 1.19
C SER A 210 15.45 -65.76 0.15
N SER A 211 15.85 -65.35 -1.06
CA SER A 211 16.23 -66.29 -2.12
C SER A 211 17.41 -67.19 -1.73
N TYR A 212 18.40 -66.66 -1.00
CA TYR A 212 19.49 -67.49 -0.47
C TYR A 212 19.03 -68.48 0.60
N ILE A 213 18.09 -68.09 1.47
CA ILE A 213 17.51 -69.00 2.46
C ILE A 213 16.79 -70.16 1.74
N ASP A 214 15.99 -69.87 0.73
CA ASP A 214 15.28 -70.88 -0.08
C ASP A 214 16.27 -71.84 -0.75
N LYS A 215 17.32 -71.29 -1.39
CA LYS A 215 18.40 -72.11 -1.99
C LYS A 215 19.07 -73.02 -0.97
N MET A 216 19.40 -72.51 0.22
CA MET A 216 20.02 -73.30 1.27
C MET A 216 19.09 -74.41 1.76
N GLU A 217 17.79 -74.13 1.84
CA GLU A 217 16.79 -75.14 2.17
C GLU A 217 16.69 -76.23 1.09
N ASP A 218 16.72 -75.85 -0.19
CA ASP A 218 16.70 -76.79 -1.32
C ASP A 218 17.94 -77.69 -1.34
N ILE A 219 19.13 -77.14 -1.09
CA ILE A 219 20.35 -77.92 -0.93
C ILE A 219 20.18 -78.92 0.21
N ARG A 220 19.73 -78.46 1.38
CA ARG A 220 19.54 -79.31 2.56
C ARG A 220 18.57 -80.45 2.26
N LYS A 221 17.43 -80.17 1.60
CA LYS A 221 16.44 -81.17 1.17
C LYS A 221 17.05 -82.17 0.18
N ALA A 222 17.81 -81.70 -0.80
CA ALA A 222 18.45 -82.54 -1.81
C ALA A 222 19.50 -83.48 -1.20
N LEU A 223 20.35 -82.97 -0.30
CA LEU A 223 21.35 -83.76 0.41
C LEU A 223 20.69 -84.78 1.33
N LEU A 224 19.65 -84.38 2.09
CA LEU A 224 18.90 -85.28 2.96
C LEU A 224 18.27 -86.43 2.17
N LYS A 225 17.62 -86.15 1.04
CA LYS A 225 17.01 -87.16 0.15
C LYS A 225 18.03 -88.19 -0.32
N LYS A 226 19.24 -87.75 -0.72
CA LYS A 226 20.32 -88.65 -1.15
C LYS A 226 20.83 -89.52 0.00
N ALA A 227 21.00 -88.95 1.18
CA ALA A 227 21.41 -89.68 2.38
C ALA A 227 20.36 -90.73 2.80
N THR A 228 19.08 -90.37 2.83
CA THR A 228 17.98 -91.29 3.19
C THR A 228 17.86 -92.46 2.21
N ASN A 229 18.11 -92.21 0.92
CA ASN A 229 18.10 -93.26 -0.12
C ASN A 229 19.42 -94.05 -0.21
N GLN A 230 20.34 -93.88 0.75
CA GLN A 230 21.65 -94.55 0.80
C GLN A 230 22.53 -94.33 -0.46
N GLN A 231 22.33 -93.22 -1.17
CA GLN A 231 23.09 -92.85 -2.37
C GLN A 231 24.43 -92.18 -2.01
N TRP A 232 25.27 -92.87 -1.24
CA TRP A 232 26.48 -92.30 -0.63
C TRP A 232 27.53 -91.82 -1.63
N ASP A 233 27.74 -92.54 -2.73
CA ASP A 233 28.70 -92.16 -3.77
C ASP A 233 28.29 -90.86 -4.46
N ALA A 234 27.02 -90.77 -4.89
CA ALA A 234 26.47 -89.57 -5.53
C ALA A 234 26.44 -88.36 -4.57
N LEU A 235 26.21 -88.59 -3.27
CA LEU A 235 26.29 -87.54 -2.25
C LEU A 235 27.73 -87.02 -2.11
N ARG A 236 28.72 -87.94 -2.07
CA ARG A 236 30.14 -87.59 -1.94
C ARG A 236 30.66 -86.84 -3.18
N GLU A 237 30.23 -87.24 -4.38
CA GLU A 237 30.55 -86.50 -5.60
C GLU A 237 29.96 -85.09 -5.58
N GLN A 238 28.68 -84.95 -5.20
CA GLN A 238 28.04 -83.64 -5.12
C GLN A 238 28.74 -82.70 -4.12
N LEU A 239 29.11 -83.20 -2.94
CA LEU A 239 29.80 -82.40 -1.91
C LEU A 239 31.25 -82.04 -2.28
N LYS A 240 31.91 -82.82 -3.14
CA LYS A 240 33.25 -82.50 -3.66
C LYS A 240 33.22 -81.46 -4.79
N SER A 241 32.08 -81.28 -5.45
CA SER A 241 31.97 -80.41 -6.61
C SER A 241 32.03 -78.94 -6.23
N THR A 242 32.93 -78.19 -6.85
CA THR A 242 33.01 -76.71 -6.75
C THR A 242 32.00 -76.01 -7.66
N GLN A 243 31.31 -76.74 -8.53
CA GLN A 243 30.37 -76.15 -9.50
C GLN A 243 29.27 -75.31 -8.83
N MET A 244 28.87 -75.69 -7.61
CA MET A 244 27.90 -74.92 -6.86
C MET A 244 28.46 -73.58 -6.40
N GLU A 245 29.68 -73.57 -5.84
CA GLU A 245 30.36 -72.34 -5.44
C GLU A 245 30.58 -71.42 -6.66
N GLU A 246 31.07 -71.97 -7.77
CA GLU A 246 31.31 -71.21 -9.00
C GLU A 246 30.03 -70.53 -9.52
N ARG A 247 28.90 -71.24 -9.50
CA ARG A 247 27.59 -70.68 -9.91
C ARG A 247 27.14 -69.56 -8.98
N GLU A 248 27.26 -69.73 -7.66
CA GLU A 248 26.86 -68.70 -6.70
C GLU A 248 27.77 -67.46 -6.77
N VAL A 249 29.06 -67.63 -7.05
CA VAL A 249 29.98 -66.51 -7.30
C VAL A 249 29.60 -65.74 -8.56
N GLN A 250 29.23 -66.42 -9.65
CA GLN A 250 28.73 -65.74 -10.86
C GLN A 250 27.42 -65.00 -10.59
N GLN A 251 26.50 -65.60 -9.81
CA GLN A 251 25.26 -64.92 -9.43
C GLN A 251 25.52 -63.69 -8.57
N LEU A 252 26.48 -63.76 -7.64
CA LEU A 252 26.93 -62.62 -6.84
C LEU A 252 27.39 -61.48 -7.74
N TYR A 253 28.17 -61.76 -8.78
CA TYR A 253 28.63 -60.73 -9.72
C TYR A 253 27.50 -60.11 -10.51
N VAL A 254 26.57 -60.91 -11.04
CA VAL A 254 25.41 -60.37 -11.77
C VAL A 254 24.56 -59.49 -10.87
N ASN A 255 24.31 -59.91 -9.63
CA ASN A 255 23.55 -59.14 -8.65
C ASN A 255 24.28 -57.84 -8.28
N PHE A 256 25.58 -57.92 -8.01
CA PHE A 256 26.42 -56.75 -7.72
C PHE A 256 26.41 -55.74 -8.87
N ASP A 257 26.72 -56.20 -10.09
CA ASP A 257 26.79 -55.35 -11.27
C ASP A 257 25.46 -54.63 -11.51
N ARG A 258 24.33 -55.35 -11.37
CA ARG A 258 22.98 -54.79 -11.55
C ARG A 258 22.64 -53.75 -10.48
N ILE A 259 22.85 -54.06 -9.21
CA ILE A 259 22.59 -53.13 -8.10
C ILE A 259 23.46 -51.89 -8.24
N PHE A 260 24.75 -52.09 -8.53
CA PHE A 260 25.70 -51.00 -8.67
C PHE A 260 25.38 -50.10 -9.85
N LEU A 261 25.09 -50.65 -11.04
CA LEU A 261 24.74 -49.84 -12.21
C LEU A 261 23.36 -49.17 -12.10
N ASN A 262 22.44 -49.72 -11.30
CA ASN A 262 21.22 -49.00 -10.95
C ASN A 262 21.52 -47.77 -10.08
N LEU A 263 22.49 -47.86 -9.16
CA LEU A 263 22.94 -46.74 -8.31
C LEU A 263 23.77 -45.72 -9.09
N TYR A 264 24.58 -46.20 -10.03
CA TYR A 264 25.57 -45.44 -10.79
C TYR A 264 25.50 -45.79 -12.29
N PRO A 265 24.46 -45.34 -13.03
CA PRO A 265 24.23 -45.74 -14.42
C PRO A 265 25.32 -45.24 -15.37
N THR A 266 25.86 -44.07 -15.08
CA THR A 266 26.91 -43.39 -15.85
C THR A 266 28.32 -43.81 -15.44
N PHE A 267 28.46 -44.73 -14.46
CA PHE A 267 29.76 -45.10 -13.89
C PHE A 267 30.78 -45.49 -14.95
N VAL A 268 30.41 -46.33 -15.91
CA VAL A 268 31.34 -46.82 -16.93
C VAL A 268 31.86 -45.67 -17.80
N ASP A 269 31.00 -44.72 -18.16
CA ASP A 269 31.38 -43.58 -18.99
C ASP A 269 32.23 -42.57 -18.20
N GLU A 270 31.81 -42.22 -16.99
CA GLU A 270 32.55 -41.32 -16.09
C GLU A 270 33.90 -41.91 -15.68
N PHE A 271 33.96 -43.20 -15.40
CA PHE A 271 35.21 -43.92 -15.11
C PHE A 271 36.16 -43.87 -16.31
N ASN A 272 35.65 -44.10 -17.52
CA ASN A 272 36.46 -44.04 -18.73
C ASN A 272 36.94 -42.62 -19.06
N ALA A 273 36.22 -41.58 -18.65
CA ALA A 273 36.68 -40.20 -18.79
C ALA A 273 37.89 -39.87 -17.89
N LEU A 274 38.17 -40.69 -16.87
CA LEU A 274 39.37 -40.58 -16.02
C LEU A 274 40.59 -41.30 -16.61
N LEU A 275 40.42 -42.07 -17.67
CA LEU A 275 41.47 -42.85 -18.34
C LEU A 275 41.99 -42.13 -19.58
N GLN A 276 43.18 -42.50 -20.04
CA GLN A 276 43.70 -42.07 -21.33
C GLN A 276 42.82 -42.59 -22.47
N GLU A 277 42.77 -41.85 -23.57
CA GLU A 277 41.78 -42.07 -24.64
C GLU A 277 41.97 -43.41 -25.37
N ASP A 278 43.20 -43.90 -25.40
CA ASP A 278 43.63 -45.19 -25.92
C ASP A 278 43.56 -46.34 -24.89
N GLU A 279 43.28 -46.05 -23.63
CA GLU A 279 43.32 -47.01 -22.52
C GLU A 279 41.95 -47.25 -21.85
N LYS A 280 40.86 -46.80 -22.48
CA LYS A 280 39.47 -47.01 -22.01
C LYS A 280 39.13 -48.49 -21.83
N ILE A 281 38.37 -48.79 -20.78
CA ILE A 281 37.98 -50.13 -20.35
C ILE A 281 36.46 -50.28 -20.49
N TYR A 282 36.04 -51.17 -21.40
CA TYR A 282 34.64 -51.53 -21.58
C TYR A 282 34.41 -53.02 -21.28
N PRO A 283 33.24 -53.39 -20.73
CA PRO A 283 32.87 -54.78 -20.54
C PRO A 283 32.64 -55.48 -21.89
N LYS A 284 32.73 -56.82 -21.89
CA LYS A 284 32.37 -57.63 -23.07
C LYS A 284 30.85 -57.58 -23.29
N LYS A 285 30.38 -57.88 -24.51
CA LYS A 285 28.94 -57.86 -24.88
C LYS A 285 28.02 -58.68 -23.95
N THR A 286 28.55 -59.66 -23.22
CA THR A 286 27.79 -60.54 -22.32
C THR A 286 27.92 -60.17 -20.84
N GLU A 287 28.74 -59.18 -20.50
CA GLU A 287 29.04 -58.78 -19.12
C GLU A 287 28.51 -57.36 -18.85
N LEU A 288 28.00 -57.13 -17.65
CA LEU A 288 27.60 -55.80 -17.20
C LEU A 288 28.83 -54.99 -16.75
N LEU A 289 29.69 -55.60 -15.93
CA LEU A 289 31.00 -55.08 -15.56
C LEU A 289 32.06 -56.17 -15.71
N ASN A 290 33.27 -55.79 -16.09
CA ASN A 290 34.43 -56.69 -16.03
C ASN A 290 35.13 -56.59 -14.66
N THR A 291 36.13 -57.45 -14.41
CA THR A 291 36.84 -57.49 -13.13
C THR A 291 37.47 -56.16 -12.72
N GLU A 292 38.05 -55.41 -13.66
CA GLU A 292 38.66 -54.11 -13.38
C GLU A 292 37.57 -53.13 -12.91
N LEU A 293 36.48 -53.02 -13.67
CA LEU A 293 35.35 -52.15 -13.32
C LEU A 293 34.72 -52.54 -11.97
N ARG A 294 34.60 -53.83 -11.64
CA ARG A 294 34.07 -54.28 -10.34
C ARG A 294 34.96 -53.87 -9.15
N ILE A 295 36.28 -53.93 -9.30
CA ILE A 295 37.22 -53.48 -8.26
C ILE A 295 37.00 -51.99 -7.99
N PHE A 296 36.91 -51.18 -9.04
CA PHE A 296 36.72 -49.73 -8.89
C PHE A 296 35.29 -49.34 -8.50
N ALA A 297 34.30 -50.16 -8.83
CA ALA A 297 32.93 -50.04 -8.31
C ALA A 297 32.88 -50.27 -6.79
N LEU A 298 33.62 -51.25 -6.27
CA LEU A 298 33.75 -51.47 -4.82
C LEU A 298 34.45 -50.31 -4.12
N ILE A 299 35.52 -49.77 -4.72
CA ILE A 299 36.20 -48.56 -4.22
C ILE A 299 35.22 -47.39 -4.20
N ARG A 300 34.42 -47.21 -5.25
CA ARG A 300 33.37 -46.19 -5.32
C ARG A 300 32.32 -46.33 -4.20
N LEU A 301 31.99 -47.56 -3.81
CA LEU A 301 31.10 -47.83 -2.67
C LEU A 301 31.76 -47.63 -1.30
N GLY A 302 33.02 -47.20 -1.25
CA GLY A 302 33.78 -47.00 -0.01
C GLY A 302 34.48 -48.25 0.51
N ILE A 303 34.56 -49.32 -0.30
CA ILE A 303 35.33 -50.53 0.01
C ILE A 303 36.69 -50.39 -0.70
N ASP A 304 37.61 -49.68 -0.07
CA ASP A 304 38.95 -49.39 -0.58
C ASP A 304 40.03 -50.39 -0.11
N ASP A 305 39.73 -51.18 0.92
CA ASP A 305 40.60 -52.23 1.44
C ASP A 305 40.72 -53.41 0.45
N SER A 306 41.92 -53.60 -0.10
CA SER A 306 42.25 -54.70 -1.02
C SER A 306 41.92 -56.08 -0.46
N VAL A 307 41.95 -56.27 0.87
CA VAL A 307 41.59 -57.56 1.51
C VAL A 307 40.09 -57.81 1.39
N LYS A 308 39.26 -56.78 1.64
CA LYS A 308 37.81 -56.88 1.49
C LYS A 308 37.40 -57.07 0.03
N ILE A 309 38.02 -56.35 -0.89
CA ILE A 309 37.79 -56.49 -2.33
C ILE A 309 38.14 -57.92 -2.80
N ALA A 310 39.30 -58.44 -2.37
CA ALA A 310 39.75 -59.79 -2.70
C ALA A 310 38.78 -60.86 -2.17
N SER A 311 38.31 -60.69 -0.93
CA SER A 311 37.30 -61.56 -0.32
C SER A 311 35.98 -61.54 -1.09
N PHE A 312 35.47 -60.35 -1.43
CA PHE A 312 34.22 -60.18 -2.17
C PHE A 312 34.29 -60.79 -3.57
N LEU A 313 35.37 -60.51 -4.31
CA LEU A 313 35.58 -61.01 -5.67
C LEU A 313 36.20 -62.41 -5.73
N ARG A 314 36.33 -63.10 -4.60
CA ARG A 314 36.95 -64.44 -4.51
C ARG A 314 38.29 -64.54 -5.28
N TYR A 315 39.06 -63.46 -5.28
CA TYR A 315 40.37 -63.38 -5.92
C TYR A 315 41.49 -63.38 -4.89
N SER A 316 42.70 -63.70 -5.34
CA SER A 316 43.88 -63.52 -4.48
C SER A 316 44.13 -62.03 -4.23
N LEU A 317 44.66 -61.71 -3.05
CA LEU A 317 45.07 -60.34 -2.71
C LEU A 317 46.03 -59.75 -3.78
N ARG A 318 46.96 -60.58 -4.27
CA ARG A 318 47.89 -60.20 -5.34
C ARG A 318 47.18 -59.82 -6.63
N THR A 319 46.13 -60.56 -7.00
CA THR A 319 45.33 -60.28 -8.20
C THR A 319 44.68 -58.90 -8.13
N VAL A 320 44.09 -58.55 -6.97
CA VAL A 320 43.46 -57.24 -6.76
C VAL A 320 44.49 -56.11 -6.83
N TYR A 321 45.65 -56.26 -6.18
CA TYR A 321 46.74 -55.28 -6.28
C TYR A 321 47.19 -55.05 -7.72
N ASN A 322 47.39 -56.13 -8.48
CA ASN A 322 47.82 -56.03 -9.88
C ASN A 322 46.79 -55.27 -10.72
N TYR A 323 45.50 -55.54 -10.56
CA TYR A 323 44.45 -54.80 -11.29
C TYR A 323 44.40 -53.32 -10.90
N ARG A 324 44.47 -52.99 -9.60
CA ARG A 324 44.50 -51.59 -9.13
C ARG A 324 45.68 -50.83 -9.72
N THR A 325 46.89 -51.38 -9.61
CA THR A 325 48.10 -50.76 -10.17
C THR A 325 48.02 -50.63 -11.69
N LYS A 326 47.55 -51.67 -12.39
CA LYS A 326 47.39 -51.66 -13.85
C LYS A 326 46.48 -50.54 -14.30
N VAL A 327 45.32 -50.37 -13.67
CA VAL A 327 44.36 -49.33 -14.05
C VAL A 327 44.84 -47.94 -13.63
N ARG A 328 45.46 -47.77 -12.46
CA ARG A 328 46.05 -46.48 -12.07
C ARG A 328 47.09 -45.99 -13.07
N ASN A 329 47.84 -46.89 -13.69
CA ASN A 329 48.82 -46.53 -14.71
C ASN A 329 48.21 -46.03 -16.03
N LYS A 330 46.92 -46.31 -16.27
CA LYS A 330 46.13 -45.85 -17.42
C LYS A 330 45.41 -44.51 -17.18
N ALA A 331 45.55 -43.92 -16.00
CA ALA A 331 44.90 -42.65 -15.67
C ALA A 331 45.38 -41.52 -16.58
N ALA A 332 44.47 -40.67 -17.06
CA ALA A 332 44.82 -39.48 -17.85
C ALA A 332 45.54 -38.41 -17.03
N GLY A 333 45.27 -38.37 -15.71
CA GLY A 333 45.84 -37.41 -14.75
C GLY A 333 46.81 -38.04 -13.75
N ASN A 334 46.84 -37.48 -12.54
CA ASN A 334 47.70 -37.98 -11.46
C ASN A 334 47.27 -39.39 -11.00
N ARG A 335 48.17 -40.37 -11.14
CA ARG A 335 47.96 -41.77 -10.75
C ARG A 335 47.63 -41.96 -9.27
N ASP A 336 48.14 -41.10 -8.40
CA ASP A 336 47.91 -41.17 -6.96
C ASP A 336 46.56 -40.59 -6.55
N ALA A 337 45.98 -39.72 -7.38
CA ALA A 337 44.65 -39.16 -7.16
C ALA A 337 43.53 -39.96 -7.85
N PHE A 338 43.86 -40.95 -8.68
CA PHE A 338 42.90 -41.66 -9.52
C PHE A 338 41.78 -42.33 -8.71
N GLU A 339 42.12 -43.10 -7.68
CA GLU A 339 41.09 -43.77 -6.85
C GLU A 339 40.21 -42.77 -6.11
N ALA A 340 40.78 -41.64 -5.65
CA ALA A 340 39.99 -40.56 -5.05
C ALA A 340 39.04 -39.93 -6.08
N ALA A 341 39.47 -39.76 -7.33
CA ALA A 341 38.60 -39.28 -8.42
C ALA A 341 37.48 -40.28 -8.75
N VAL A 342 37.78 -41.60 -8.75
CA VAL A 342 36.76 -42.65 -8.90
C VAL A 342 35.70 -42.55 -7.80
N CYS A 343 36.09 -42.27 -6.54
CA CYS A 343 35.13 -42.07 -5.45
C CYS A 343 34.18 -40.87 -5.66
N GLN A 344 34.55 -39.90 -6.50
CA GLN A 344 33.73 -38.71 -6.79
C GLN A 344 32.77 -38.89 -7.96
N ILE A 345 32.80 -40.02 -8.69
CA ILE A 345 31.84 -40.33 -9.76
C ILE A 345 30.42 -40.25 -9.19
N ALA A 346 29.56 -39.41 -9.75
CA ALA A 346 28.38 -38.93 -9.03
C ALA A 346 27.32 -40.03 -8.81
N VAL A 347 26.58 -39.91 -7.70
CA VAL A 347 25.27 -40.58 -7.53
C VAL A 347 24.27 -39.83 -8.40
N ILE A 348 23.31 -40.54 -9.00
CA ILE A 348 22.17 -39.93 -9.68
C ILE A 348 21.56 -38.78 -8.82
N ASP A 349 21.61 -37.54 -9.31
CA ASP A 349 20.59 -36.52 -9.06
C ASP A 349 19.69 -36.61 -10.31
N ARG A 350 18.61 -37.40 -10.23
CA ARG A 350 17.63 -37.53 -11.32
C ARG A 350 16.86 -36.21 -11.33
N ALA A 351 17.38 -35.24 -12.09
CA ALA A 351 16.74 -33.93 -12.28
C ALA A 351 15.43 -34.05 -13.07
#